data_AF-A0AAW1N695-F1
#
_entry.id   AF-A0AAW1N695-F1
#
_cell.length_a   1.000
_cell.length_b   1.000
_cell.length_c   1.000
_cell.angle_alpha   90.00
_cell.angle_beta   90.00
_cell.angle_gamma   90.00
#
_symmetry.space_group_name_H-M   'P 1'
#
loop_
_entity.id
_entity.type
_entity.pdbx_description
1 polymer ?
#
loop_
_entity_poly.entity_id
_entity_poly.type
_entity_poly.pdbx_seq_one_letter_code
_entity_poly.pdbx_strand_id
1 'polypeptide(L)'
;MENFAQHQANPKILRAPSLKRGKQDDRITDRIKLEKVLGVTVSTNSALDSNPHTEIVAYPAGCTVVLFNTQTGQQNHIINTSRKSVTSLAFSSCGRYLVTGECGHQPAVRVWDLQSDPQSGGHPGLYPQVQQVAEFLSHKYGICCVAFSPTNKYVVSIGTQHDMIVNVWDWRNNIKVASNKVSTKVKSLAFSENGSYFVTVGNRHVKFWFLEYGKAKYKEAVPLMGRSAILGEQRNNYFCDVACGKGECGDSTYAITRSGLLCEFNNRRLLDKWVELRTTSANCIAVGKTFIFVGCAEGIVRCFDPLTLKFIGCAEGIVRCFDPLTLKFITTLPRTHYLGVDVSLGTNITHMSTPPNDAKYPDTTAITFDEVSNKLTCIYNDHSVYVWDVHNIKRVGKSHSFLYHSACIWGVEMAPPNSPLPPGSFLTCSSDDTIRAWSLDKVTEKNSRGMYKRNIYSNELLKVVYIDEDLTYLKDLDISANSMSNEKQDTSYDGRNGVRCIRLSPDGKHLASGDRAGNIRIHDTNTMERLLKIEAHDAEVLCLEYSGLDTNVKLMTSASRDRLIHVFDVNRDYDFLQTLDDHSSSITAKP
;
A
#
# COMPACT_ATOMS: atom_id res chain seq x y z
N MET A 1 68.09 23.91 -27.04
CA MET A 1 67.23 22.83 -27.57
C MET A 1 66.98 21.86 -26.45
N GLU A 2 65.91 22.05 -25.67
CA GLU A 2 65.38 21.00 -24.79
C GLU A 2 63.85 21.08 -24.88
N ASN A 3 63.27 19.97 -25.36
CA ASN A 3 61.85 19.80 -25.60
C ASN A 3 61.12 19.50 -24.28
N PHE A 4 60.27 20.42 -23.83
CA PHE A 4 59.21 20.11 -22.87
C PHE A 4 57.93 19.73 -23.64
N ALA A 5 57.80 18.44 -23.99
CA ALA A 5 56.53 17.89 -24.48
C ALA A 5 55.69 17.47 -23.27
N GLN A 6 54.68 18.27 -22.93
CA GLN A 6 53.63 17.90 -21.98
C GLN A 6 52.82 16.71 -22.55
N HIS A 7 52.85 15.57 -21.86
CA HIS A 7 51.89 14.50 -22.07
C HIS A 7 50.51 14.96 -21.58
N GLN A 8 49.69 15.48 -22.49
CA GLN A 8 48.24 15.53 -22.31
C GLN A 8 47.72 14.09 -22.33
N ALA A 9 47.47 13.53 -21.14
CA ALA A 9 46.71 12.29 -21.03
C ALA A 9 45.29 12.57 -21.52
N ASN A 10 44.92 12.00 -22.67
CA ASN A 10 43.55 12.03 -23.16
C ASN A 10 42.60 11.52 -22.05
N PRO A 11 41.52 12.25 -21.71
CA PRO A 11 40.58 11.79 -20.70
C PRO A 11 40.05 10.42 -21.10
N LYS A 12 40.09 9.47 -20.16
CA LYS A 12 39.61 8.10 -20.39
C LYS A 12 38.08 8.16 -20.55
N ILE A 13 37.61 8.30 -21.79
CA ILE A 13 36.19 8.30 -22.12
C ILE A 13 35.67 6.87 -21.90
N LEU A 14 35.03 6.64 -20.76
CA LEU A 14 34.22 5.45 -20.49
C LEU A 14 32.91 5.60 -21.27
N ARG A 15 32.87 5.03 -22.48
CA ARG A 15 31.62 4.86 -23.22
C ARG A 15 30.86 3.70 -22.60
N ALA A 16 29.57 3.90 -22.33
CA ALA A 16 28.68 2.80 -22.02
C ALA A 16 28.85 1.71 -23.10
N PRO A 17 29.00 0.43 -22.74
CA PRO A 17 29.21 -0.62 -23.72
C PRO A 17 28.02 -0.60 -24.70
N SER A 18 28.29 -0.20 -25.95
CA SER A 18 27.38 -0.48 -27.05
C SER A 18 27.12 -1.99 -27.05
N LEU A 19 25.86 -2.41 -27.15
CA LEU A 19 25.46 -3.81 -27.31
C LEU A 19 26.33 -4.47 -28.39
N LYS A 20 27.41 -5.15 -27.99
CA LYS A 20 28.31 -5.84 -28.91
C LYS A 20 27.57 -7.09 -29.35
N ARG A 21 27.14 -7.13 -30.62
CA ARG A 21 26.61 -8.34 -31.27
C ARG A 21 27.57 -9.51 -30.97
N GLY A 22 27.09 -10.51 -30.23
CA GLY A 22 27.79 -11.78 -30.02
C GLY A 22 28.37 -12.05 -28.61
N LYS A 23 28.23 -11.17 -27.62
CA LYS A 23 28.43 -11.56 -26.20
C LYS A 23 27.09 -11.94 -25.56
N GLN A 24 27.06 -13.02 -24.76
CA GLN A 24 25.94 -13.30 -23.87
C GLN A 24 25.80 -12.11 -22.91
N ASP A 25 24.63 -11.48 -22.97
CA ASP A 25 24.25 -10.36 -22.12
C ASP A 25 23.82 -10.95 -20.77
N ASP A 26 24.77 -11.10 -19.84
CA ASP A 26 24.43 -11.41 -18.44
C ASP A 26 23.65 -10.22 -17.91
N ARG A 27 22.32 -10.36 -17.83
CA ARG A 27 21.48 -9.26 -17.38
C ARG A 27 21.85 -8.97 -15.93
N ILE A 28 21.89 -7.68 -15.55
CA ILE A 28 22.06 -7.29 -14.14
C ILE A 28 21.00 -7.97 -13.24
N THR A 29 19.83 -8.28 -13.78
CA THR A 29 18.77 -9.07 -13.11
C THR A 29 19.22 -10.45 -12.67
N ASP A 30 20.25 -11.01 -13.30
CA ASP A 30 20.83 -12.32 -12.96
C ASP A 30 21.90 -12.18 -11.86
N ARG A 31 22.30 -10.95 -11.53
CA ARG A 31 23.30 -10.60 -10.50
C ARG A 31 22.70 -9.92 -9.26
N ILE A 32 21.52 -9.31 -9.39
CA ILE A 32 20.83 -8.61 -8.30
C ILE A 32 19.41 -9.18 -8.17
N LYS A 33 19.09 -9.68 -6.98
CA LYS A 33 17.76 -10.17 -6.64
C LYS A 33 17.04 -9.13 -5.78
N LEU A 34 15.76 -8.90 -6.07
CA LEU A 34 14.90 -8.08 -5.22
C LEU A 34 14.79 -8.73 -3.85
N GLU A 35 15.32 -8.06 -2.83
CA GLU A 35 15.26 -8.51 -1.44
C GLU A 35 13.99 -8.02 -0.76
N LYS A 36 13.73 -6.71 -0.82
CA LYS A 36 12.68 -6.06 -0.06
C LYS A 36 12.02 -4.94 -0.84
N VAL A 37 10.72 -4.77 -0.62
CA VAL A 37 9.93 -3.65 -1.10
C VAL A 37 9.42 -2.87 0.10
N LEU A 38 9.65 -1.55 0.10
CA LEU A 38 9.14 -0.61 1.10
C LEU A 38 8.03 0.21 0.46
N GLY A 39 6.78 -0.22 0.64
CA GLY A 39 5.62 0.45 0.08
C GLY A 39 4.42 -0.47 -0.02
N VAL A 40 3.25 0.14 -0.19
CA VAL A 40 1.98 -0.55 -0.39
C VAL A 40 1.09 0.34 -1.26
N THR A 41 0.26 -0.25 -2.12
CA THR A 41 -0.69 0.49 -2.97
C THR A 41 -2.09 -0.10 -2.88
N VAL A 42 -2.45 -0.59 -1.70
CA VAL A 42 -3.76 -1.20 -1.44
C VAL A 42 -4.80 -0.11 -1.22
N SER A 43 -5.69 0.06 -2.19
CA SER A 43 -6.79 1.04 -2.12
C SER A 43 -8.12 0.44 -1.65
N THR A 44 -8.23 -0.88 -1.62
CA THR A 44 -9.47 -1.62 -1.31
C THR A 44 -9.19 -3.00 -0.75
N ASN A 45 -10.18 -3.56 -0.08
CA ASN A 45 -10.09 -4.92 0.44
C ASN A 45 -9.82 -5.99 -0.64
N SER A 46 -10.27 -5.79 -1.88
CA SER A 46 -9.98 -6.71 -2.99
C SER A 46 -8.50 -6.81 -3.41
N ALA A 47 -7.61 -6.02 -2.81
CA ALA A 47 -6.18 -6.01 -3.10
C ALA A 47 -5.31 -6.56 -1.95
N LEU A 48 -5.92 -7.09 -0.89
CA LEU A 48 -5.24 -7.66 0.26
C LEU A 48 -5.83 -9.03 0.55
N ASP A 49 -4.99 -10.04 0.73
CA ASP A 49 -5.46 -11.36 1.13
C ASP A 49 -4.42 -12.12 1.96
N SER A 50 -4.89 -13.04 2.80
CA SER A 50 -4.05 -13.94 3.59
C SER A 50 -4.14 -15.35 3.04
N ASN A 51 -3.02 -16.06 3.06
CA ASN A 51 -3.00 -17.44 2.62
C ASN A 51 -3.68 -18.33 3.67
N PRO A 52 -4.66 -19.17 3.29
CA PRO A 52 -5.43 -19.95 4.27
C PRO A 52 -4.64 -21.06 4.97
N HIS A 53 -3.45 -21.43 4.48
CA HIS A 53 -2.65 -22.53 5.02
C HIS A 53 -1.24 -22.12 5.44
N THR A 54 -0.82 -20.90 5.11
CA THR A 54 0.51 -20.39 5.42
C THR A 54 0.37 -18.99 5.99
N GLU A 55 1.27 -18.59 6.88
CA GLU A 55 1.25 -17.24 7.47
C GLU A 55 1.71 -16.12 6.52
N ILE A 56 1.43 -16.26 5.22
CA ILE A 56 1.77 -15.32 4.16
C ILE A 56 0.60 -14.40 3.89
N VAL A 57 0.88 -13.10 3.85
CA VAL A 57 -0.05 -12.05 3.42
C VAL A 57 0.42 -11.50 2.09
N ALA A 58 -0.50 -11.36 1.14
CA ALA A 58 -0.23 -10.80 -0.18
C ALA A 58 -0.82 -9.39 -0.31
N TYR A 59 -0.01 -8.43 -0.78
CA TYR A 59 -0.46 -7.09 -1.12
C TYR A 59 0.36 -6.48 -2.27
N PRO A 60 -0.24 -5.65 -3.14
CA PRO A 60 0.47 -4.92 -4.17
C PRO A 60 1.27 -3.73 -3.61
N ALA A 61 2.40 -3.49 -4.25
CA ALA A 61 3.20 -2.27 -4.20
C ALA A 61 3.48 -1.86 -5.65
N GLY A 62 2.53 -1.15 -6.24
CA GLY A 62 2.50 -0.82 -7.67
C GLY A 62 2.32 -2.07 -8.53
N CYS A 63 3.30 -2.37 -9.38
CA CYS A 63 3.28 -3.54 -10.27
C CYS A 63 3.86 -4.82 -9.63
N THR A 64 4.37 -4.76 -8.40
CA THR A 64 4.90 -5.91 -7.68
C THR A 64 3.89 -6.36 -6.62
N VAL A 65 3.72 -7.67 -6.44
CA VAL A 65 2.99 -8.21 -5.28
C VAL A 65 4.00 -8.67 -4.25
N VAL A 66 3.90 -8.13 -3.04
CA VAL A 66 4.68 -8.54 -1.88
C VAL A 66 3.95 -9.71 -1.21
N LEU A 67 4.68 -10.80 -1.00
CA LEU A 67 4.28 -11.97 -0.21
C LEU A 67 5.04 -11.91 1.11
N PHE A 68 4.42 -11.34 2.14
CA PHE A 68 5.05 -11.16 3.44
C PHE A 68 4.71 -12.31 4.38
N ASN A 69 5.72 -13.06 4.83
CA ASN A 69 5.55 -14.11 5.82
C ASN A 69 5.58 -13.50 7.23
N THR A 70 4.44 -13.51 7.92
CA THR A 70 4.29 -12.90 9.24
C THR A 70 4.95 -13.70 10.37
N GLN A 71 5.35 -14.96 10.13
CA GLN A 71 6.11 -15.78 11.08
C GLN A 71 7.60 -15.46 11.01
N THR A 72 8.17 -15.41 9.80
CA THR A 72 9.61 -15.21 9.60
C THR A 72 10.02 -13.76 9.43
N GLY A 73 9.08 -12.87 9.08
CA GLY A 73 9.34 -11.47 8.73
C GLY A 73 10.00 -11.28 7.36
N GLN A 74 10.06 -12.32 6.53
CA GLN A 74 10.67 -12.26 5.20
C GLN A 74 9.65 -11.93 4.11
N GLN A 75 10.12 -11.27 3.06
CA GLN A 75 9.33 -10.98 1.86
C GLN A 75 9.77 -11.90 0.71
N ASN A 76 8.79 -12.38 -0.04
CA ASN A 76 8.96 -12.90 -1.39
C ASN A 76 8.11 -12.06 -2.36
N HIS A 77 8.36 -12.14 -3.66
CA HIS A 77 7.82 -11.17 -4.61
C HIS A 77 7.27 -11.85 -5.86
N ILE A 78 6.15 -11.34 -6.35
CA ILE A 78 5.66 -11.60 -7.71
C ILE A 78 5.92 -10.36 -8.54
N ILE A 79 6.84 -10.46 -9.49
CA ILE A 79 7.22 -9.37 -10.38
C ILE A 79 6.38 -9.47 -11.66
N ASN A 80 5.46 -8.53 -11.84
CA ASN A 80 4.62 -8.51 -13.02
C ASN A 80 5.38 -7.95 -14.22
N THR A 81 5.55 -8.77 -15.26
CA THR A 81 6.32 -8.41 -16.46
C THR A 81 5.67 -7.31 -17.30
N SER A 82 4.35 -7.14 -17.20
CA SER A 82 3.61 -6.10 -17.93
C SER A 82 3.88 -4.67 -17.42
N ARG A 83 4.45 -4.55 -16.20
CA ARG A 83 4.63 -3.30 -15.45
C ARG A 83 3.33 -2.50 -15.19
N LYS A 84 2.16 -3.10 -15.37
CA LYS A 84 0.88 -2.50 -14.98
C LYS A 84 0.67 -2.68 -13.48
N SER A 85 0.07 -1.67 -12.84
CA SER A 85 -0.21 -1.74 -11.41
C SER A 85 -1.22 -2.85 -11.12
N VAL A 86 -1.00 -3.58 -10.03
CA VAL A 86 -1.91 -4.62 -9.56
C VAL A 86 -2.97 -3.97 -8.67
N THR A 87 -4.23 -4.15 -9.02
CA THR A 87 -5.38 -3.50 -8.37
C THR A 87 -6.23 -4.43 -7.53
N SER A 88 -6.08 -5.74 -7.74
CA SER A 88 -6.82 -6.75 -6.97
C SER A 88 -6.04 -8.06 -6.95
N LEU A 89 -6.18 -8.82 -5.88
CA LEU A 89 -5.59 -10.15 -5.74
C LEU A 89 -6.43 -11.04 -4.82
N ALA A 90 -6.29 -12.36 -4.95
CA ALA A 90 -6.89 -13.33 -4.06
C ALA A 90 -6.12 -14.66 -4.06
N PHE A 91 -5.98 -15.29 -2.90
CA PHE A 91 -5.48 -16.65 -2.77
C PHE A 91 -6.54 -17.67 -3.18
N SER A 92 -6.06 -18.77 -3.75
CA SER A 92 -6.85 -20.00 -3.89
C SER A 92 -7.11 -20.63 -2.53
N SER A 93 -8.20 -21.37 -2.39
CA SER A 93 -8.54 -22.03 -1.12
C SER A 93 -7.56 -23.13 -0.73
N CYS A 94 -6.72 -23.60 -1.67
CA CYS A 94 -5.60 -24.50 -1.36
C CYS A 94 -4.29 -23.77 -0.99
N GLY A 95 -4.25 -22.44 -1.05
CA GLY A 95 -3.06 -21.64 -0.71
C GLY A 95 -1.89 -21.73 -1.68
N ARG A 96 -1.98 -22.55 -2.74
CA ARG A 96 -0.90 -22.72 -3.72
C ARG A 96 -0.90 -21.66 -4.80
N TYR A 97 -2.07 -21.21 -5.22
CA TYR A 97 -2.21 -20.25 -6.31
C TYR A 97 -2.65 -18.88 -5.80
N LEU A 98 -2.18 -17.83 -6.48
CA LEU A 98 -2.65 -16.45 -6.32
C LEU A 98 -3.17 -15.94 -7.67
N VAL A 99 -4.30 -15.25 -7.68
CA VAL A 99 -4.79 -14.52 -8.85
C VAL A 99 -4.55 -13.04 -8.65
N THR A 100 -4.16 -12.33 -9.71
CA THR A 100 -3.96 -10.88 -9.72
C THR A 100 -4.72 -10.25 -10.88
N GLY A 101 -5.31 -9.07 -10.65
CA GLY A 101 -5.90 -8.21 -11.68
C GLY A 101 -5.15 -6.89 -11.81
N GLU A 102 -5.07 -6.36 -13.03
CA GLU A 102 -4.33 -5.15 -13.36
C GLU A 102 -5.20 -3.93 -13.66
N CYS A 103 -4.58 -2.74 -13.61
CA CYS A 103 -5.13 -1.52 -14.19
C CYS A 103 -4.63 -1.24 -15.61
N GLY A 104 -5.26 -0.27 -16.27
CA GLY A 104 -4.83 0.27 -17.56
C GLY A 104 -5.31 -0.52 -18.77
N HIS A 105 -5.21 0.08 -19.95
CA HIS A 105 -5.77 -0.46 -21.19
C HIS A 105 -5.39 -1.92 -21.44
N GLN A 106 -6.38 -2.77 -21.76
CA GLN A 106 -6.23 -4.23 -21.91
C GLN A 106 -5.50 -4.87 -20.72
N PRO A 107 -6.06 -4.77 -19.50
CA PRO A 107 -5.46 -5.37 -18.32
C PRO A 107 -5.61 -6.89 -18.37
N ALA A 108 -4.65 -7.60 -17.80
CA ALA A 108 -4.70 -9.05 -17.68
C ALA A 108 -5.15 -9.48 -16.28
N VAL A 109 -5.88 -10.60 -16.25
CA VAL A 109 -6.01 -11.42 -15.04
C VAL A 109 -4.95 -12.51 -15.13
N ARG A 110 -4.08 -12.64 -14.13
CA ARG A 110 -3.02 -13.67 -14.09
C ARG A 110 -3.19 -14.60 -12.92
N VAL A 111 -2.88 -15.87 -13.13
CA VAL A 111 -2.79 -16.88 -12.06
C VAL A 111 -1.34 -17.28 -11.90
N TRP A 112 -0.87 -17.28 -10.66
CA TRP A 112 0.49 -17.58 -10.25
C TRP A 112 0.50 -18.84 -9.40
N ASP A 113 1.43 -19.76 -9.68
CA ASP A 113 1.77 -20.88 -8.81
C ASP A 113 2.90 -20.45 -7.87
N LEU A 114 2.68 -20.57 -6.56
CA LEU A 114 3.63 -20.16 -5.53
C LEU A 114 4.56 -21.30 -5.08
N GLN A 115 4.32 -22.53 -5.56
CA GLN A 115 5.06 -23.72 -5.12
C GLN A 115 5.76 -24.46 -6.28
N SER A 116 5.93 -23.84 -7.45
CA SER A 116 6.64 -24.47 -8.58
C SER A 116 8.13 -24.69 -8.29
N ASP A 117 8.56 -25.96 -8.34
CA ASP A 117 9.97 -26.39 -8.30
C ASP A 117 10.56 -26.36 -9.72
N PRO A 118 11.72 -25.71 -9.97
CA PRO A 118 12.39 -25.62 -11.26
C PRO A 118 13.04 -26.93 -11.74
N GLN A 119 12.30 -28.04 -11.77
CA GLN A 119 12.68 -29.24 -12.54
C GLN A 119 12.49 -29.00 -14.05
N SER A 120 13.17 -27.98 -14.57
CA SER A 120 13.54 -27.85 -15.99
C SER A 120 14.92 -27.21 -16.09
N GLY A 121 15.94 -27.89 -15.52
CA GLY A 121 17.35 -27.63 -15.82
C GLY A 121 18.29 -27.39 -14.62
N GLY A 122 18.64 -28.45 -13.89
CA GLY A 122 20.05 -28.71 -13.54
C GLY A 122 20.68 -28.12 -12.26
N HIS A 123 20.00 -27.39 -11.38
CA HIS A 123 20.60 -26.98 -10.09
C HIS A 123 19.71 -27.26 -8.88
N PRO A 124 20.00 -28.30 -8.07
CA PRO A 124 19.30 -28.57 -6.82
C PRO A 124 19.73 -27.56 -5.76
N GLY A 125 18.77 -26.83 -5.16
CA GLY A 125 19.01 -26.03 -3.96
C GLY A 125 18.35 -24.64 -3.89
N LEU A 126 17.54 -24.23 -4.88
CA LEU A 126 16.86 -22.93 -4.86
C LEU A 126 15.38 -23.06 -4.46
N TYR A 127 14.92 -22.13 -3.62
CA TYR A 127 13.54 -21.97 -3.16
C TYR A 127 12.52 -22.06 -4.31
N PRO A 128 11.28 -22.53 -4.06
CA PRO A 128 10.23 -22.57 -5.08
C PRO A 128 10.06 -21.19 -5.72
N GLN A 129 10.10 -21.15 -7.06
CA GLN A 129 9.95 -19.91 -7.82
C GLN A 129 8.49 -19.68 -8.16
N VAL A 130 8.03 -18.45 -8.03
CA VAL A 130 6.68 -18.07 -8.45
C VAL A 130 6.61 -18.09 -9.98
N GLN A 131 5.65 -18.83 -10.54
CA GLN A 131 5.47 -18.96 -11.99
C GLN A 131 4.06 -18.54 -12.42
N GLN A 132 3.96 -17.78 -13.51
CA GLN A 132 2.68 -17.51 -14.17
C GLN A 132 2.18 -18.79 -14.86
N VAL A 133 0.98 -19.25 -14.52
CA VAL A 133 0.38 -20.47 -15.09
C VAL A 133 -0.86 -20.20 -15.95
N ALA A 134 -1.47 -19.01 -15.84
CA ALA A 134 -2.56 -18.59 -16.72
C ALA A 134 -2.62 -17.06 -16.90
N GLU A 135 -3.17 -16.63 -18.03
CA GLU A 135 -3.38 -15.22 -18.38
C GLU A 135 -4.66 -15.05 -19.19
N PHE A 136 -5.49 -14.08 -18.79
CA PHE A 136 -6.76 -13.78 -19.43
C PHE A 136 -6.87 -12.30 -19.82
N LEU A 137 -7.09 -12.05 -21.11
CA LEU A 137 -7.20 -10.71 -21.71
C LEU A 137 -8.60 -10.51 -22.30
N SER A 138 -9.58 -10.11 -21.47
CA SER A 138 -10.94 -9.80 -21.94
C SER A 138 -11.52 -8.49 -21.42
N HIS A 139 -10.96 -7.90 -20.37
CA HIS A 139 -11.35 -6.58 -19.90
C HIS A 139 -10.68 -5.50 -20.75
N LYS A 140 -11.29 -4.31 -20.89
CA LYS A 140 -10.74 -3.23 -21.73
C LYS A 140 -9.95 -2.18 -20.94
N TYR A 141 -10.30 -1.93 -19.68
CA TYR A 141 -9.77 -0.79 -18.93
C TYR A 141 -9.02 -1.13 -17.64
N GLY A 142 -9.63 -1.87 -16.73
CA GLY A 142 -9.03 -2.16 -15.43
C GLY A 142 -9.85 -3.21 -14.73
N ILE A 143 -9.23 -3.98 -13.84
CA ILE A 143 -9.87 -5.02 -13.04
C ILE A 143 -9.95 -4.51 -11.61
N CYS A 144 -11.14 -4.46 -11.01
CA CYS A 144 -11.33 -3.97 -9.65
C CYS A 144 -11.40 -5.09 -8.60
N CYS A 145 -11.86 -6.28 -9.00
CA CYS A 145 -11.95 -7.43 -8.11
C CYS A 145 -11.56 -8.71 -8.85
N VAL A 146 -10.87 -9.60 -8.16
CA VAL A 146 -10.66 -11.00 -8.57
C VAL A 146 -10.93 -11.91 -7.38
N ALA A 147 -11.40 -13.13 -7.62
CA ALA A 147 -11.55 -14.14 -6.57
C ALA A 147 -11.47 -15.55 -7.15
N PHE A 148 -10.93 -16.49 -6.37
CA PHE A 148 -11.08 -17.91 -6.64
C PHE A 148 -12.40 -18.44 -6.10
N SER A 149 -13.03 -19.35 -6.85
CA SER A 149 -14.09 -20.17 -6.29
C SER A 149 -13.51 -21.09 -5.19
N PRO A 150 -14.26 -21.41 -4.12
CA PRO A 150 -13.81 -22.33 -3.07
C PRO A 150 -13.41 -23.72 -3.58
N THR A 151 -13.98 -24.16 -4.70
CA THR A 151 -13.65 -25.42 -5.37
C THR A 151 -12.33 -25.38 -6.16
N ASN A 152 -11.66 -24.21 -6.20
CA ASN A 152 -10.47 -23.90 -7.01
C ASN A 152 -10.63 -24.13 -8.52
N LYS A 153 -11.85 -24.40 -9.01
CA LYS A 153 -12.11 -24.64 -10.43
C LYS A 153 -12.19 -23.35 -11.24
N TYR A 154 -12.76 -22.30 -10.65
CA TYR A 154 -13.02 -21.05 -11.36
C TYR A 154 -12.30 -19.86 -10.74
N VAL A 155 -11.99 -18.90 -11.60
CA VAL A 155 -11.60 -17.54 -11.24
C VAL A 155 -12.69 -16.60 -11.71
N VAL A 156 -13.07 -15.64 -10.88
CA VAL A 156 -13.96 -14.54 -11.26
C VAL A 156 -13.17 -13.26 -11.33
N SER A 157 -13.44 -12.45 -12.35
CA SER A 157 -12.86 -11.11 -12.50
C SER A 157 -13.94 -10.09 -12.82
N ILE A 158 -13.81 -8.90 -12.23
CA ILE A 158 -14.75 -7.80 -12.41
C ILE A 158 -14.00 -6.58 -12.92
N GLY A 159 -14.50 -6.02 -14.01
CA GLY A 159 -13.99 -4.80 -14.60
C GLY A 159 -14.36 -3.55 -13.79
N THR A 160 -13.55 -2.51 -13.94
CA THR A 160 -13.83 -1.17 -13.40
C THR A 160 -15.16 -0.59 -13.94
N GLN A 161 -15.58 0.56 -13.41
CA GLN A 161 -16.80 1.26 -13.85
C GLN A 161 -16.86 1.59 -15.35
N HIS A 162 -15.74 1.60 -16.07
CA HIS A 162 -15.72 1.83 -17.52
C HIS A 162 -15.85 0.54 -18.32
N ASP A 163 -15.57 -0.61 -17.70
CA ASP A 163 -15.65 -1.91 -18.34
C ASP A 163 -16.97 -2.64 -17.99
N MET A 164 -17.41 -2.56 -16.71
CA MET A 164 -18.71 -3.05 -16.23
C MET A 164 -19.02 -4.52 -16.57
N ILE A 165 -18.01 -5.37 -16.73
CA ILE A 165 -18.20 -6.78 -17.06
C ILE A 165 -17.72 -7.64 -15.89
N VAL A 166 -18.50 -8.69 -15.58
CA VAL A 166 -18.06 -9.82 -14.76
C VAL A 166 -17.78 -11.00 -15.67
N ASN A 167 -16.61 -11.63 -15.49
CA ASN A 167 -16.20 -12.83 -16.22
C ASN A 167 -15.92 -13.97 -15.24
N VAL A 168 -16.25 -15.19 -15.65
CA VAL A 168 -15.94 -16.43 -14.95
C VAL A 168 -15.06 -17.29 -15.86
N TRP A 169 -13.94 -17.74 -15.33
CA TRP A 169 -12.88 -18.44 -16.05
C TRP A 169 -12.70 -19.84 -15.48
N ASP A 170 -12.72 -20.86 -16.34
CA ASP A 170 -12.07 -22.13 -16.04
C ASP A 170 -10.58 -21.94 -16.35
N TRP A 171 -9.83 -21.58 -15.32
CA TRP A 171 -8.48 -21.07 -15.48
C TRP A 171 -7.48 -22.16 -15.87
N ARG A 172 -7.77 -23.43 -15.57
CA ARG A 172 -6.92 -24.57 -15.95
C ARG A 172 -7.08 -24.95 -17.41
N ASN A 173 -8.29 -24.81 -17.94
CA ASN A 173 -8.58 -25.10 -19.34
C ASN A 173 -8.42 -23.87 -20.24
N ASN A 174 -8.12 -22.70 -19.66
CA ASN A 174 -8.02 -21.41 -20.34
C ASN A 174 -9.30 -21.00 -21.09
N ILE A 175 -10.47 -21.21 -20.46
CA ILE A 175 -11.78 -20.96 -21.08
C ILE A 175 -12.57 -19.92 -20.29
N LYS A 176 -13.12 -18.92 -20.99
CA LYS A 176 -14.15 -18.04 -20.44
C LYS A 176 -15.48 -18.77 -20.41
N VAL A 177 -15.89 -19.21 -19.23
CA VAL A 177 -17.07 -20.03 -18.99
C VAL A 177 -18.34 -19.20 -19.06
N ALA A 178 -18.37 -18.07 -18.36
CA ALA A 178 -19.54 -17.22 -18.28
C ALA A 178 -19.16 -15.74 -18.27
N SER A 179 -20.08 -14.90 -18.73
CA SER A 179 -19.92 -13.44 -18.68
C SER A 179 -21.26 -12.75 -18.58
N ASN A 180 -21.29 -11.61 -17.90
CA ASN A 180 -22.44 -10.71 -17.91
C ASN A 180 -22.01 -9.27 -17.61
N LYS A 181 -22.87 -8.31 -17.93
CA LYS A 181 -22.70 -6.91 -17.56
C LYS A 181 -23.19 -6.66 -16.14
N VAL A 182 -22.47 -5.81 -15.43
CA VAL A 182 -22.87 -5.23 -14.15
C VAL A 182 -23.38 -3.82 -14.41
N SER A 183 -24.49 -3.45 -13.80
CA SER A 183 -25.18 -2.18 -14.09
C SER A 183 -24.54 -0.97 -13.41
N THR A 184 -23.70 -1.18 -12.40
CA THR A 184 -23.09 -0.12 -11.59
C THR A 184 -21.66 -0.48 -11.20
N LYS A 185 -20.95 0.48 -10.62
CA LYS A 185 -19.61 0.30 -10.07
C LYS A 185 -19.64 -0.74 -8.94
N VAL A 186 -18.90 -1.82 -9.12
CA VAL A 186 -18.64 -2.83 -8.09
C VAL A 186 -17.43 -2.40 -7.27
N LYS A 187 -17.52 -2.62 -5.95
CA LYS A 187 -16.44 -2.34 -5.01
C LYS A 187 -15.84 -3.60 -4.41
N SER A 188 -16.62 -4.67 -4.25
CA SER A 188 -16.16 -5.93 -3.68
C SER A 188 -16.93 -7.14 -4.20
N LEU A 189 -16.32 -8.31 -3.99
CA LEU A 189 -16.73 -9.64 -4.44
C LEU A 189 -16.43 -10.66 -3.34
N ALA A 190 -17.39 -11.54 -3.01
CA ALA A 190 -17.17 -12.66 -2.10
C ALA A 190 -17.88 -13.92 -2.58
N PHE A 191 -17.24 -15.08 -2.40
CA PHE A 191 -17.85 -16.38 -2.67
C PHE A 191 -18.52 -16.94 -1.42
N SER A 192 -19.66 -17.62 -1.60
CA SER A 192 -20.23 -18.46 -0.55
C SER A 192 -19.29 -19.60 -0.21
N GLU A 193 -19.24 -20.06 1.04
CA GLU A 193 -18.29 -21.10 1.49
C GLU A 193 -18.41 -22.39 0.66
N ASN A 194 -19.64 -22.78 0.30
CA ASN A 194 -19.91 -23.95 -0.53
C ASN A 194 -19.68 -23.74 -2.04
N GLY A 195 -19.34 -22.52 -2.48
CA GLY A 195 -19.15 -22.17 -3.89
C GLY A 195 -20.39 -22.23 -4.78
N SER A 196 -21.59 -22.26 -4.18
CA SER A 196 -22.86 -22.27 -4.93
C SER A 196 -23.20 -20.92 -5.55
N TYR A 197 -22.72 -19.82 -4.98
CA TYR A 197 -22.88 -18.48 -5.51
C TYR A 197 -21.71 -17.57 -5.13
N PHE A 198 -21.67 -16.40 -5.76
CA PHE A 198 -20.85 -15.29 -5.30
C PHE A 198 -21.67 -13.99 -5.30
N VAL A 199 -21.24 -13.04 -4.49
CA VAL A 199 -21.95 -11.77 -4.28
C VAL A 199 -21.05 -10.63 -4.70
N THR A 200 -21.64 -9.66 -5.38
CA THR A 200 -20.97 -8.40 -5.74
C THR A 200 -21.72 -7.24 -5.13
N VAL A 201 -20.98 -6.27 -4.57
CA VAL A 201 -21.56 -5.08 -3.93
C VAL A 201 -20.99 -3.77 -4.48
N GLY A 202 -21.73 -2.68 -4.33
CA GLY A 202 -21.31 -1.35 -4.78
C GLY A 202 -22.38 -0.28 -4.59
N ASN A 203 -22.38 0.73 -5.47
CA ASN A 203 -23.37 1.81 -5.43
C ASN A 203 -24.78 1.29 -5.73
N ARG A 204 -25.67 1.30 -4.72
CA ARG A 204 -27.06 0.77 -4.81
C ARG A 204 -27.12 -0.66 -5.35
N HIS A 205 -26.09 -1.45 -5.06
CA HIS A 205 -25.87 -2.73 -5.70
C HIS A 205 -25.46 -3.78 -4.68
N VAL A 206 -26.28 -4.83 -4.59
CA VAL A 206 -25.97 -6.11 -3.97
C VAL A 206 -26.61 -7.17 -4.86
N LYS A 207 -25.79 -8.00 -5.50
CA LYS A 207 -26.27 -8.98 -6.48
C LYS A 207 -25.59 -10.33 -6.27
N PHE A 208 -26.41 -11.37 -6.21
CA PHE A 208 -26.02 -12.76 -6.06
C PHE A 208 -25.95 -13.42 -7.43
N TRP A 209 -24.82 -14.04 -7.77
CA TRP A 209 -24.57 -14.68 -9.05
C TRP A 209 -24.44 -16.19 -8.87
N PHE A 210 -25.07 -16.93 -9.78
CA PHE A 210 -25.14 -18.38 -9.75
C PHE A 210 -24.47 -18.92 -11.01
N LEU A 211 -23.62 -19.92 -10.79
CA LEU A 211 -22.99 -20.65 -11.87
C LEU A 211 -23.59 -22.05 -11.89
N GLU A 212 -24.43 -22.33 -12.88
CA GLU A 212 -24.95 -23.69 -13.07
C GLU A 212 -23.83 -24.59 -13.61
N TYR A 213 -23.52 -25.67 -12.88
CA TYR A 213 -22.51 -26.65 -13.27
C TYR A 213 -23.04 -27.56 -14.39
N GLY A 214 -23.17 -27.02 -15.60
CA GLY A 214 -23.49 -27.84 -16.77
C GLY A 214 -22.30 -28.70 -17.21
N LYS A 215 -22.54 -29.95 -17.63
CA LYS A 215 -21.57 -30.77 -18.40
C LYS A 215 -21.35 -30.24 -19.83
N ALA A 216 -21.57 -28.95 -20.06
CA ALA A 216 -21.50 -28.36 -21.39
C ALA A 216 -20.04 -28.11 -21.77
N LYS A 217 -19.65 -28.56 -22.97
CA LYS A 217 -18.44 -28.04 -23.63
C LYS A 217 -18.72 -26.59 -24.01
N TYR A 218 -18.08 -25.63 -23.35
CA TYR A 218 -18.23 -24.22 -23.64
C TYR A 218 -17.61 -23.89 -25.02
N LYS A 219 -18.46 -23.65 -26.03
CA LYS A 219 -18.00 -23.04 -27.30
C LYS A 219 -17.96 -21.52 -27.20
N GLU A 220 -18.86 -20.94 -26.42
CA GLU A 220 -18.97 -19.51 -26.12
C GLU A 220 -19.31 -19.32 -24.64
N ALA A 221 -19.03 -18.12 -24.11
CA ALA A 221 -19.30 -17.80 -22.71
C ALA A 221 -20.82 -17.71 -22.48
N VAL A 222 -21.33 -18.45 -21.50
CA VAL A 222 -22.77 -18.43 -21.17
C VAL A 222 -23.14 -17.17 -20.38
N PRO A 223 -24.37 -16.65 -20.54
CA PRO A 223 -24.85 -15.55 -19.70
C PRO A 223 -24.87 -15.94 -18.22
N LEU A 224 -24.18 -15.18 -17.38
CA LEU A 224 -24.14 -15.44 -15.94
C LEU A 224 -25.48 -15.03 -15.28
N MET A 225 -26.11 -15.95 -14.56
CA MET A 225 -27.41 -15.70 -13.93
C MET A 225 -27.23 -14.95 -12.61
N GLY A 226 -27.86 -13.78 -12.48
CA GLY A 226 -27.75 -12.95 -11.28
C GLY A 226 -29.11 -12.50 -10.75
N ARG A 227 -29.26 -12.50 -9.42
CA ARG A 227 -30.46 -12.06 -8.70
C ARG A 227 -30.08 -10.95 -7.72
N SER A 228 -30.73 -9.80 -7.82
CA SER A 228 -30.50 -8.69 -6.90
C SER A 228 -31.04 -9.03 -5.50
N ALA A 229 -30.34 -8.56 -4.47
CA ALA A 229 -30.83 -8.63 -3.10
C ALA A 229 -32.06 -7.73 -2.92
N ILE A 230 -32.93 -8.08 -1.98
CA ILE A 230 -34.06 -7.20 -1.60
C ILE A 230 -33.58 -6.30 -0.47
N LEU A 231 -33.25 -5.05 -0.83
CA LEU A 231 -32.58 -4.09 0.06
C LEU A 231 -33.55 -3.28 0.95
N GLY A 232 -34.85 -3.27 0.63
CA GLY A 232 -35.84 -2.48 1.37
C GLY A 232 -35.47 -1.00 1.45
N GLU A 233 -35.48 -0.45 2.67
CA GLU A 233 -35.12 0.94 2.96
C GLU A 233 -33.64 1.25 2.66
N GLN A 234 -32.77 0.24 2.67
CA GLN A 234 -31.32 0.40 2.48
C GLN A 234 -30.91 0.43 0.99
N ARG A 235 -31.87 0.51 0.05
CA ARG A 235 -31.62 0.44 -1.41
C ARG A 235 -30.75 1.56 -1.97
N ASN A 236 -30.72 2.71 -1.31
CA ASN A 236 -29.99 3.89 -1.77
C ASN A 236 -28.56 3.98 -1.21
N ASN A 237 -28.14 3.01 -0.40
CA ASN A 237 -26.81 3.00 0.20
C ASN A 237 -25.71 2.65 -0.79
N TYR A 238 -24.52 3.11 -0.45
CA TYR A 238 -23.27 2.69 -1.07
C TYR A 238 -22.67 1.56 -0.24
N PHE A 239 -22.67 0.34 -0.77
CA PHE A 239 -22.05 -0.81 -0.12
C PHE A 239 -20.57 -0.86 -0.49
N CYS A 240 -19.69 -0.77 0.51
CA CYS A 240 -18.26 -0.65 0.31
C CYS A 240 -17.52 -1.98 0.30
N ASP A 241 -18.02 -2.99 1.01
CA ASP A 241 -17.39 -4.32 1.06
C ASP A 241 -18.40 -5.42 1.41
N VAL A 242 -18.06 -6.67 1.10
CA VAL A 242 -18.90 -7.86 1.31
C VAL A 242 -18.05 -9.07 1.67
N ALA A 243 -18.56 -9.92 2.55
CA ALA A 243 -18.00 -11.22 2.88
C ALA A 243 -19.13 -12.22 3.15
N CYS A 244 -18.98 -13.46 2.67
CA CYS A 244 -19.91 -14.53 3.03
C CYS A 244 -19.49 -15.15 4.36
N GLY A 245 -20.48 -15.58 5.14
CA GLY A 245 -20.25 -16.28 6.40
C GLY A 245 -19.59 -17.63 6.18
N LYS A 246 -19.04 -18.16 7.28
CA LYS A 246 -18.34 -19.44 7.33
C LYS A 246 -18.89 -20.31 8.45
N GLY A 247 -18.75 -21.63 8.34
CA GLY A 247 -19.21 -22.59 9.35
C GLY A 247 -20.72 -22.50 9.57
N GLU A 248 -21.14 -22.29 10.81
CA GLU A 248 -22.56 -22.18 11.19
C GLU A 248 -23.26 -20.98 10.52
N CYS A 249 -22.51 -19.94 10.16
CA CYS A 249 -23.01 -18.77 9.44
C CYS A 249 -22.86 -18.90 7.91
N GLY A 250 -22.56 -20.08 7.36
CA GLY A 250 -22.29 -20.28 5.93
C GLY A 250 -23.43 -19.87 4.99
N ASP A 251 -24.65 -19.77 5.50
CA ASP A 251 -25.85 -19.33 4.78
C ASP A 251 -26.06 -17.81 4.80
N SER A 252 -25.30 -17.08 5.62
CA SER A 252 -25.39 -15.62 5.75
C SER A 252 -24.38 -14.91 4.84
N THR A 253 -24.75 -13.73 4.35
CA THR A 253 -23.86 -12.81 3.64
C THR A 253 -23.83 -11.48 4.35
N TYR A 254 -22.64 -10.97 4.66
CA TYR A 254 -22.45 -9.71 5.35
C TYR A 254 -21.96 -8.64 4.38
N ALA A 255 -22.59 -7.47 4.40
CA ALA A 255 -22.13 -6.31 3.62
C ALA A 255 -22.09 -5.07 4.50
N ILE A 256 -21.14 -4.18 4.24
CA ILE A 256 -21.04 -2.91 4.96
C ILE A 256 -21.38 -1.74 4.06
N THR A 257 -22.03 -0.73 4.62
CA THR A 257 -22.31 0.54 3.94
C THR A 257 -21.27 1.58 4.31
N ARG A 258 -20.99 2.52 3.40
CA ARG A 258 -20.08 3.65 3.67
C ARG A 258 -20.55 4.49 4.86
N SER A 259 -21.85 4.61 5.07
CA SER A 259 -22.46 5.32 6.20
C SER A 259 -22.30 4.61 7.55
N GLY A 260 -21.68 3.43 7.61
CA GLY A 260 -21.41 2.74 8.85
C GLY A 260 -22.50 1.77 9.28
N LEU A 261 -23.17 1.08 8.35
CA LEU A 261 -24.04 -0.06 8.67
C LEU A 261 -23.34 -1.37 8.35
N LEU A 262 -23.47 -2.37 9.23
CA LEU A 262 -23.18 -3.77 8.95
C LEU A 262 -24.50 -4.50 8.72
N CYS A 263 -24.71 -5.00 7.51
CA CYS A 263 -25.94 -5.65 7.06
C CYS A 263 -25.73 -7.16 6.90
N GLU A 264 -26.71 -7.96 7.32
CA GLU A 264 -26.79 -9.41 7.12
C GLU A 264 -27.91 -9.75 6.14
N PHE A 265 -27.58 -10.55 5.13
CA PHE A 265 -28.51 -11.16 4.20
C PHE A 265 -28.62 -12.65 4.50
N ASN A 266 -29.84 -13.15 4.64
CA ASN A 266 -30.09 -14.57 4.91
C ASN A 266 -30.05 -15.42 3.62
N ASN A 267 -30.29 -16.73 3.75
CA ASN A 267 -30.32 -17.68 2.62
C ASN A 267 -31.38 -17.35 1.53
N ARG A 268 -32.43 -16.59 1.87
CA ARG A 268 -33.43 -16.07 0.92
C ARG A 268 -33.00 -14.79 0.23
N ARG A 269 -31.81 -14.26 0.57
CA ARG A 269 -31.19 -13.03 0.01
C ARG A 269 -31.99 -11.78 0.36
N LEU A 270 -32.72 -11.86 1.46
CA LEU A 270 -33.41 -10.75 2.09
C LEU A 270 -32.44 -10.12 3.08
N LEU A 271 -32.42 -8.78 3.13
CA LEU A 271 -31.80 -8.07 4.24
C LEU A 271 -32.57 -8.45 5.51
N ASP A 272 -31.93 -9.21 6.39
CA ASP A 272 -32.53 -9.77 7.60
C ASP A 272 -32.27 -8.87 8.81
N LYS A 273 -31.00 -8.46 8.97
CA LYS A 273 -30.56 -7.66 10.13
C LYS A 273 -29.54 -6.62 9.71
N TRP A 274 -29.44 -5.54 10.48
CA TRP A 274 -28.32 -4.60 10.37
C TRP A 274 -28.00 -3.94 11.71
N VAL A 275 -26.75 -3.48 11.84
CA VAL A 275 -26.23 -2.80 13.02
C VAL A 275 -25.50 -1.53 12.62
N GLU A 276 -25.66 -0.47 13.40
CA GLU A 276 -24.90 0.77 13.23
C GLU A 276 -23.53 0.66 13.90
N LEU A 277 -22.48 0.92 13.13
CA LEU A 277 -21.08 0.83 13.53
C LEU A 277 -20.61 2.07 14.30
N ARG A 278 -21.43 3.12 14.42
CA ARG A 278 -21.07 4.40 15.08
C ARG A 278 -19.69 4.89 14.65
N THR A 279 -19.56 5.15 13.35
CA THR A 279 -18.35 5.66 12.72
C THR A 279 -18.77 6.60 11.60
N THR A 280 -17.89 7.54 11.25
CA THR A 280 -18.11 8.43 10.10
C THR A 280 -18.02 7.68 8.78
N SER A 281 -17.24 6.60 8.72
CA SER A 281 -17.10 5.76 7.52
C SER A 281 -16.67 4.34 7.87
N ALA A 282 -17.31 3.35 7.24
CA ALA A 282 -16.84 1.96 7.19
C ALA A 282 -16.31 1.63 5.79
N ASN A 283 -15.23 0.84 5.71
CA ASN A 283 -14.46 0.71 4.48
C ASN A 283 -14.21 -0.74 4.05
N CYS A 284 -13.98 -1.65 5.00
CA CYS A 284 -13.63 -3.04 4.71
C CYS A 284 -14.17 -4.02 5.78
N ILE A 285 -14.39 -5.28 5.40
CA ILE A 285 -14.88 -6.36 6.26
C ILE A 285 -14.07 -7.64 6.03
N ALA A 286 -13.77 -8.38 7.11
CA ALA A 286 -13.22 -9.73 7.06
C ALA A 286 -14.03 -10.66 7.97
N VAL A 287 -14.33 -11.87 7.50
CA VAL A 287 -15.17 -12.84 8.22
C VAL A 287 -14.42 -14.16 8.42
N GLY A 288 -14.26 -14.53 9.69
CA GLY A 288 -13.88 -15.87 10.15
C GLY A 288 -15.11 -16.65 10.63
N LYS A 289 -14.90 -17.86 11.14
CA LYS A 289 -15.99 -18.66 11.76
C LYS A 289 -16.43 -18.08 13.09
N THR A 290 -15.50 -17.45 13.81
CA THR A 290 -15.69 -16.94 15.18
C THR A 290 -15.89 -15.44 15.24
N PHE A 291 -15.30 -14.68 14.31
CA PHE A 291 -15.28 -13.23 14.37
C PHE A 291 -15.53 -12.58 13.01
N ILE A 292 -16.25 -11.46 13.04
CA ILE A 292 -16.33 -10.48 11.95
C ILE A 292 -15.52 -9.26 12.37
N PHE A 293 -14.56 -8.87 11.55
CA PHE A 293 -13.81 -7.64 11.70
C PHE A 293 -14.31 -6.61 10.70
N VAL A 294 -14.49 -5.36 11.14
CA VAL A 294 -14.88 -4.24 10.28
C VAL A 294 -13.89 -3.10 10.47
N GLY A 295 -13.23 -2.70 9.39
CA GLY A 295 -12.33 -1.56 9.33
C GLY A 295 -13.09 -0.26 9.08
N CYS A 296 -12.90 0.71 9.97
CA CYS A 296 -13.58 1.99 9.99
C CYS A 296 -12.59 3.16 9.88
N ALA A 297 -13.14 4.38 9.84
CA ALA A 297 -12.38 5.62 9.95
C ALA A 297 -11.68 5.75 11.32
N GLU A 298 -10.68 6.64 11.38
CA GLU A 298 -9.94 7.00 12.61
C GLU A 298 -9.18 5.84 13.28
N GLY A 299 -8.66 4.92 12.48
CA GLY A 299 -7.86 3.77 12.93
C GLY A 299 -8.65 2.72 13.69
N ILE A 300 -9.98 2.83 13.69
CA ILE A 300 -10.88 1.95 14.43
C ILE A 300 -11.10 0.66 13.65
N VAL A 301 -10.84 -0.47 14.28
CA VAL A 301 -11.27 -1.79 13.81
C VAL A 301 -12.17 -2.42 14.87
N ARG A 302 -13.41 -2.76 14.48
CA ARG A 302 -14.41 -3.35 15.38
C ARG A 302 -14.51 -4.86 15.16
N CYS A 303 -14.70 -5.61 16.24
CA CYS A 303 -14.89 -7.06 16.21
C CYS A 303 -16.31 -7.44 16.65
N PHE A 304 -16.96 -8.37 15.95
CA PHE A 304 -18.30 -8.88 16.21
C PHE A 304 -18.33 -10.41 16.19
N ASP A 305 -19.29 -11.00 16.88
CA ASP A 305 -19.63 -12.41 16.75
C ASP A 305 -20.60 -12.60 15.56
N PRO A 306 -20.29 -13.45 14.56
CA PRO A 306 -21.13 -13.66 13.39
C PRO A 306 -22.48 -14.32 13.71
N LEU A 307 -22.57 -15.13 14.77
CA LEU A 307 -23.73 -15.97 15.04
C LEU A 307 -24.97 -15.19 15.46
N THR A 308 -24.77 -13.97 15.95
CA THR A 308 -25.80 -13.41 16.79
C THR A 308 -26.52 -12.19 16.07
N LEU A 309 -25.87 -11.24 15.37
CA LEU A 309 -26.30 -9.86 14.96
C LEU A 309 -27.64 -9.22 15.49
N LYS A 310 -27.69 -8.56 16.67
CA LYS A 310 -28.82 -7.73 17.18
C LYS A 310 -28.34 -6.50 17.98
N PHE A 311 -29.15 -5.43 18.01
CA PHE A 311 -28.79 -4.10 18.54
C PHE A 311 -29.61 -3.72 19.78
N ILE A 312 -28.96 -3.23 20.84
CA ILE A 312 -29.58 -2.37 21.89
C ILE A 312 -28.54 -1.30 22.29
N GLY A 313 -28.95 -0.03 22.34
CA GLY A 313 -28.09 1.17 22.44
C GLY A 313 -27.13 1.26 23.65
N CYS A 314 -26.28 2.30 23.68
CA CYS A 314 -25.34 2.52 24.79
C CYS A 314 -25.49 3.91 25.41
N ALA A 315 -25.47 3.94 26.74
CA ALA A 315 -25.00 5.05 27.54
C ALA A 315 -23.46 5.00 27.66
N GLU A 316 -22.91 6.13 28.09
CA GLU A 316 -21.53 6.65 28.00
C GLU A 316 -20.34 5.73 28.37
N GLY A 317 -19.21 6.00 27.71
CA GLY A 317 -17.84 5.92 28.24
C GLY A 317 -17.30 4.56 28.70
N ILE A 318 -16.28 4.05 27.97
CA ILE A 318 -15.31 3.00 28.37
C ILE A 318 -15.72 1.53 28.13
N VAL A 319 -14.83 0.84 27.38
CA VAL A 319 -14.61 -0.61 27.10
C VAL A 319 -15.75 -1.57 27.43
N ARG A 320 -16.34 -2.24 26.43
CA ARG A 320 -17.17 -3.44 26.67
C ARG A 320 -17.06 -4.51 25.58
N CYS A 321 -16.63 -5.71 26.00
CA CYS A 321 -16.95 -7.00 25.40
C CYS A 321 -18.33 -7.49 25.84
N PHE A 322 -18.86 -8.45 25.10
CA PHE A 322 -20.26 -8.39 24.75
C PHE A 322 -20.66 -9.83 24.29
N ASP A 323 -21.83 -10.29 24.74
CA ASP A 323 -22.20 -11.68 25.15
C ASP A 323 -22.70 -12.61 24.00
N PRO A 324 -22.28 -13.90 23.97
CA PRO A 324 -22.56 -14.90 22.91
C PRO A 324 -24.03 -15.34 22.77
N LEU A 325 -24.95 -14.85 23.58
CA LEU A 325 -26.39 -15.11 23.43
C LEU A 325 -27.20 -13.86 23.00
N THR A 326 -26.63 -12.65 23.05
CA THR A 326 -27.44 -11.39 23.08
C THR A 326 -27.03 -10.28 22.15
N LEU A 327 -25.83 -10.33 21.58
CA LEU A 327 -25.34 -9.47 20.51
C LEU A 327 -24.95 -8.06 20.72
N LYS A 328 -23.66 -7.93 20.54
CA LYS A 328 -22.93 -7.09 21.42
C LYS A 328 -21.56 -7.13 20.69
N PHE A 329 -21.19 -6.03 20.01
CA PHE A 329 -19.81 -5.58 19.71
C PHE A 329 -18.69 -6.09 20.69
N ILE A 330 -17.81 -6.98 20.27
CA ILE A 330 -16.86 -7.60 21.22
C ILE A 330 -15.81 -6.60 21.71
N THR A 331 -15.17 -5.85 20.82
CA THR A 331 -14.18 -4.85 21.24
C THR A 331 -13.78 -3.99 20.04
N THR A 332 -13.10 -2.90 20.33
CA THR A 332 -12.30 -2.17 19.36
C THR A 332 -10.85 -2.59 19.54
N LEU A 333 -10.17 -2.92 18.43
CA LEU A 333 -8.74 -3.20 18.47
C LEU A 333 -7.94 -1.95 18.90
N PRO A 334 -6.71 -2.10 19.39
CA PRO A 334 -5.83 -0.96 19.62
C PRO A 334 -5.74 -0.08 18.37
N ARG A 335 -5.76 1.25 18.56
CA ARG A 335 -5.52 2.17 17.45
C ARG A 335 -4.08 2.01 16.96
N THR A 336 -3.87 2.35 15.70
CA THR A 336 -2.52 2.51 15.14
C THR A 336 -1.80 3.70 15.78
N HIS A 337 -0.62 4.00 15.26
CA HIS A 337 -0.05 5.32 15.45
C HIS A 337 -1.00 6.46 15.02
N TYR A 338 -0.86 7.61 15.69
CA TYR A 338 -1.49 8.85 15.30
C TYR A 338 -0.65 9.57 14.24
N LEU A 339 -1.29 10.42 13.44
CA LEU A 339 -0.62 11.20 12.39
C LEU A 339 0.32 12.23 13.01
N GLY A 340 1.53 12.38 12.46
CA GLY A 340 2.53 13.28 13.02
C GLY A 340 3.35 12.68 14.17
N VAL A 341 3.17 11.40 14.50
CA VAL A 341 3.95 10.75 15.55
C VAL A 341 5.45 10.84 15.26
N ASP A 342 6.23 11.18 16.28
CA ASP A 342 7.67 10.98 16.24
C ASP A 342 8.01 9.53 16.59
N VAL A 343 8.22 8.72 15.56
CA VAL A 343 8.57 7.30 15.72
C VAL A 343 9.86 7.10 16.51
N SER A 344 10.80 8.05 16.48
CA SER A 344 12.10 7.91 17.14
C SER A 344 12.00 7.97 18.67
N LEU A 345 10.98 8.64 19.20
CA LEU A 345 10.70 8.73 20.63
C LEU A 345 9.97 7.50 21.18
N GLY A 346 9.39 6.68 20.29
CA GLY A 346 8.65 5.47 20.59
C GLY A 346 9.50 4.30 21.07
N THR A 347 10.27 4.45 22.13
CA THR A 347 11.14 3.38 22.66
C THR A 347 10.44 2.46 23.67
N ASN A 348 9.30 2.89 24.21
CA ASN A 348 8.50 2.13 25.17
C ASN A 348 7.04 2.02 24.69
N ILE A 349 6.37 0.92 25.04
CA ILE A 349 4.98 0.62 24.66
C ILE A 349 4.00 1.68 25.11
N THR A 350 4.31 2.42 26.18
CA THR A 350 3.47 3.51 26.69
C THR A 350 3.28 4.64 25.70
N HIS A 351 4.26 4.88 24.80
CA HIS A 351 4.22 5.98 23.83
C HIS A 351 3.02 5.87 22.86
N MET A 352 2.60 4.64 22.53
CA MET A 352 1.41 4.41 21.71
C MET A 352 0.10 4.52 22.52
N SER A 353 0.17 4.33 23.84
CA SER A 353 -1.02 4.35 24.72
C SER A 353 -1.39 5.74 25.25
N THR A 354 -0.52 6.73 25.11
CA THR A 354 -0.74 8.12 25.58
C THR A 354 -0.62 9.12 24.43
N PRO A 355 -1.57 9.10 23.46
CA PRO A 355 -1.57 10.07 22.37
C PRO A 355 -1.94 11.49 22.86
N PRO A 356 -1.59 12.54 22.10
CA PRO A 356 -2.10 13.89 22.31
C PRO A 356 -3.64 13.94 22.28
N ASN A 357 -4.24 14.94 22.95
CA ASN A 357 -5.70 15.05 23.07
C ASN A 357 -6.42 15.27 21.72
N ASP A 358 -5.74 15.90 20.77
CA ASP A 358 -6.21 16.23 19.42
C ASP A 358 -5.66 15.27 18.34
N ALA A 359 -5.12 14.12 18.77
CA ALA A 359 -4.52 13.14 17.88
C ALA A 359 -5.49 12.66 16.79
N LYS A 360 -5.09 12.85 15.54
CA LYS A 360 -5.77 12.33 14.34
C LYS A 360 -5.21 10.97 13.96
N TYR A 361 -6.04 10.13 13.35
CA TYR A 361 -5.68 8.76 12.96
C TYR A 361 -5.99 8.50 11.48
N PRO A 362 -5.23 7.61 10.81
CA PRO A 362 -5.53 7.19 9.45
C PRO A 362 -6.74 6.26 9.40
N ASP A 363 -7.42 6.17 8.26
CA ASP A 363 -8.61 5.33 8.10
C ASP A 363 -8.22 3.93 7.64
N THR A 364 -8.91 2.90 8.16
CA THR A 364 -8.66 1.52 7.75
C THR A 364 -9.18 1.31 6.33
N THR A 365 -8.34 0.87 5.41
CA THR A 365 -8.65 0.74 3.98
C THR A 365 -8.94 -0.70 3.58
N ALA A 366 -8.16 -1.64 4.11
CA ALA A 366 -8.30 -3.07 3.85
C ALA A 366 -7.94 -3.86 5.09
N ILE A 367 -8.60 -5.00 5.27
CA ILE A 367 -8.34 -5.96 6.33
C ILE A 367 -8.41 -7.39 5.80
N THR A 368 -7.50 -8.25 6.26
CA THR A 368 -7.62 -9.70 6.04
C THR A 368 -7.32 -10.44 7.34
N PHE A 369 -8.00 -11.56 7.55
CA PHE A 369 -7.91 -12.35 8.77
C PHE A 369 -7.41 -13.75 8.45
N ASP A 370 -6.24 -14.09 8.97
CA ASP A 370 -5.73 -15.46 9.01
C ASP A 370 -6.24 -16.15 10.28
N GLU A 371 -7.21 -17.05 10.10
CA GLU A 371 -7.83 -17.80 11.19
C GLU A 371 -6.92 -18.90 11.76
N VAL A 372 -5.93 -19.37 10.99
CA VAL A 372 -4.99 -20.41 11.45
C VAL A 372 -4.01 -19.84 12.46
N SER A 373 -3.41 -18.69 12.14
CA SER A 373 -2.47 -18.01 13.03
C SER A 373 -3.12 -17.01 13.98
N ASN A 374 -4.43 -16.76 13.85
CA ASN A 374 -5.16 -15.69 14.54
C ASN A 374 -4.49 -14.32 14.37
N LYS A 375 -4.08 -14.01 13.13
CA LYS A 375 -3.49 -12.72 12.78
C LYS A 375 -4.44 -11.92 11.90
N LEU A 376 -4.68 -10.68 12.30
CA LEU A 376 -5.43 -9.70 11.52
C LEU A 376 -4.47 -8.69 10.90
N THR A 377 -4.40 -8.64 9.57
CA THR A 377 -3.63 -7.63 8.86
C THR A 377 -4.53 -6.48 8.44
N CYS A 378 -4.14 -5.26 8.79
CA CYS A 378 -4.84 -4.02 8.46
C CYS A 378 -3.92 -3.11 7.66
N ILE A 379 -4.46 -2.51 6.60
CA ILE A 379 -3.80 -1.45 5.82
C ILE A 379 -4.60 -0.17 5.97
N TYR A 380 -3.91 0.95 6.18
CA TYR A 380 -4.49 2.25 6.43
C TYR A 380 -4.20 3.22 5.28
N ASN A 381 -4.99 4.30 5.18
CA ASN A 381 -4.87 5.25 4.08
C ASN A 381 -3.62 6.14 4.15
N ASP A 382 -2.85 6.14 5.24
CA ASP A 382 -1.51 6.72 5.28
C ASP A 382 -0.41 5.74 4.79
N HIS A 383 -0.83 4.63 4.16
CA HIS A 383 0.03 3.54 3.68
C HIS A 383 0.81 2.83 4.80
N SER A 384 0.32 2.94 6.04
CA SER A 384 0.78 2.07 7.12
C SER A 384 0.11 0.70 7.06
N VAL A 385 0.85 -0.32 7.50
CA VAL A 385 0.42 -1.71 7.58
C VAL A 385 0.64 -2.20 9.00
N TYR A 386 -0.37 -2.81 9.61
CA TYR A 386 -0.26 -3.45 10.92
C TYR A 386 -0.72 -4.89 10.85
N VAL A 387 0.03 -5.79 11.47
CA VAL A 387 -0.37 -7.17 11.71
C VAL A 387 -0.61 -7.32 13.21
N TRP A 388 -1.86 -7.59 13.59
CA TRP A 388 -2.31 -7.75 14.95
C TRP A 388 -2.45 -9.24 15.30
N ASP A 389 -1.91 -9.64 16.44
CA ASP A 389 -2.21 -10.93 17.05
C ASP A 389 -3.53 -10.80 17.82
N VAL A 390 -4.54 -11.54 17.35
CA VAL A 390 -5.89 -11.55 17.90
C VAL A 390 -6.25 -12.90 18.52
N HIS A 391 -5.26 -13.76 18.82
CA HIS A 391 -5.49 -15.06 19.46
C HIS A 391 -6.29 -14.89 20.77
N ASN A 392 -5.98 -13.85 21.54
CA ASN A 392 -6.81 -13.39 22.64
C ASN A 392 -7.40 -12.01 22.31
N ILE A 393 -8.67 -11.97 21.90
CA ILE A 393 -9.36 -10.73 21.53
C ILE A 393 -9.44 -9.68 22.66
N LYS A 394 -9.29 -10.10 23.92
CA LYS A 394 -9.23 -9.19 25.08
C LYS A 394 -7.86 -8.56 25.27
N ARG A 395 -6.81 -9.12 24.67
CA ARG A 395 -5.41 -8.66 24.76
C ARG A 395 -4.75 -8.75 23.39
N VAL A 396 -5.22 -7.90 22.49
CA VAL A 396 -4.67 -7.80 21.13
C VAL A 396 -3.27 -7.20 21.20
N GLY A 397 -2.31 -7.89 20.60
CA GLY A 397 -0.92 -7.47 20.51
C GLY A 397 -0.55 -7.09 19.09
N LYS A 398 0.46 -6.24 18.93
CA LYS A 398 1.02 -5.96 17.61
C LYS A 398 2.13 -6.97 17.30
N SER A 399 2.01 -7.66 16.17
CA SER A 399 3.02 -8.58 15.66
C SER A 399 4.03 -7.85 14.78
N HIS A 400 3.56 -7.15 13.74
CA HIS A 400 4.40 -6.38 12.80
C HIS A 400 3.75 -5.04 12.48
N SER A 401 4.56 -4.06 12.08
CA SER A 401 4.05 -2.84 11.48
C SER A 401 5.08 -2.15 10.58
N PHE A 402 4.56 -1.48 9.56
CA PHE A 402 5.31 -0.75 8.55
C PHE A 402 4.63 0.58 8.31
N LEU A 403 5.40 1.66 8.22
CA LEU A 403 4.89 3.00 7.99
C LEU A 403 5.57 3.53 6.72
N TYR A 404 4.92 3.37 5.57
CA TYR A 404 5.45 3.78 4.27
C TYR A 404 4.99 5.18 3.88
N HIS A 405 5.62 5.75 2.85
CA HIS A 405 5.14 6.98 2.23
C HIS A 405 3.77 6.74 1.58
N SER A 406 2.86 7.70 1.72
CA SER A 406 1.50 7.63 1.14
C SER A 406 1.40 8.22 -0.26
N ALA A 407 2.50 8.79 -0.76
CA ALA A 407 2.57 9.44 -2.06
C ALA A 407 3.91 9.17 -2.76
N CYS A 408 4.08 9.78 -3.95
CA CYS A 408 5.27 9.59 -4.78
C CYS A 408 6.56 10.00 -4.04
N ILE A 409 7.54 9.11 -4.06
CA ILE A 409 8.91 9.37 -3.59
C ILE A 409 9.69 10.02 -4.74
N TRP A 410 10.30 11.17 -4.47
CA TRP A 410 11.05 11.95 -5.48
C TRP A 410 12.56 11.89 -5.30
N GLY A 411 13.02 11.70 -4.07
CA GLY A 411 14.43 11.68 -3.73
C GLY A 411 14.77 10.49 -2.84
N VAL A 412 15.94 9.91 -3.07
CA VAL A 412 16.57 8.90 -2.21
C VAL A 412 18.03 9.30 -2.05
N GLU A 413 18.51 9.42 -0.82
CA GLU A 413 19.89 9.82 -0.51
C GLU A 413 20.50 8.87 0.52
N MET A 414 21.65 8.27 0.19
CA MET A 414 22.39 7.45 1.15
C MET A 414 23.06 8.31 2.20
N ALA A 415 22.97 7.92 3.46
CA ALA A 415 23.68 8.62 4.52
C ALA A 415 25.19 8.40 4.38
N PRO A 416 26.02 9.47 4.34
CA PRO A 416 27.46 9.31 4.25
C PRO A 416 28.01 8.74 5.57
N PRO A 417 29.18 8.07 5.56
CA PRO A 417 29.69 7.34 6.73
C PRO A 417 29.92 8.19 7.98
N ASN A 418 30.22 9.48 7.77
CA ASN A 418 30.44 10.51 8.79
C ASN A 418 29.15 11.12 9.35
N SER A 419 27.98 10.78 8.79
CA SER A 419 26.70 11.29 9.31
C SER A 419 26.36 10.71 10.69
N PRO A 420 25.51 11.40 11.47
CA PRO A 420 24.97 10.89 12.72
C PRO A 420 24.05 9.66 12.56
N LEU A 421 23.59 9.35 11.34
CA LEU A 421 22.74 8.21 11.09
C LEU A 421 23.53 6.89 11.23
N PRO A 422 22.87 5.78 11.61
CA PRO A 422 23.48 4.45 11.60
C PRO A 422 24.06 4.11 10.21
N PRO A 423 25.19 3.39 10.12
CA PRO A 423 25.75 2.95 8.83
C PRO A 423 24.72 2.20 7.98
N GLY A 424 24.72 2.45 6.67
CA GLY A 424 23.75 1.84 5.74
C GLY A 424 22.36 2.51 5.73
N SER A 425 22.16 3.55 6.55
CA SER A 425 20.92 4.33 6.51
C SER A 425 20.78 5.14 5.23
N PHE A 426 19.55 5.43 4.87
CA PHE A 426 19.22 6.31 3.75
C PHE A 426 17.98 7.13 4.06
N LEU A 427 17.81 8.23 3.34
CA LEU A 427 16.65 9.10 3.46
C LEU A 427 15.84 9.10 2.18
N THR A 428 14.53 9.29 2.32
CA THR A 428 13.61 9.48 1.20
C THR A 428 12.76 10.70 1.42
N CYS A 429 12.42 11.40 0.33
CA CYS A 429 11.47 12.52 0.37
C CYS A 429 10.30 12.26 -0.56
N SER A 430 9.13 12.73 -0.16
CA SER A 430 7.89 12.40 -0.84
C SER A 430 6.98 13.60 -0.95
N SER A 431 6.05 13.48 -1.90
CA SER A 431 4.93 14.37 -2.02
C SER A 431 3.97 14.37 -0.82
N ASP A 432 4.05 13.38 0.08
CA ASP A 432 3.23 13.32 1.30
C ASP A 432 3.69 14.30 2.39
N ASP A 433 4.48 15.31 2.02
CA ASP A 433 5.12 16.28 2.93
C ASP A 433 6.00 15.65 4.02
N THR A 434 6.53 14.44 3.78
CA THR A 434 7.49 13.82 4.71
C THR A 434 8.85 13.56 4.10
N ILE A 435 9.85 13.64 4.97
CA ILE A 435 11.18 13.05 4.76
C ILE A 435 11.33 11.92 5.77
N ARG A 436 11.77 10.74 5.34
CA ARG A 436 11.89 9.57 6.20
C ARG A 436 13.31 9.04 6.19
N ALA A 437 13.82 8.71 7.37
CA ALA A 437 15.12 8.08 7.54
C ALA A 437 14.94 6.58 7.82
N TRP A 438 15.65 5.76 7.06
CA TRP A 438 15.49 4.31 7.03
C TRP A 438 16.81 3.60 7.33
N SER A 439 16.72 2.38 7.85
CA SER A 439 17.79 1.40 7.92
C SER A 439 17.26 0.03 7.52
N LEU A 440 17.93 -0.66 6.61
CA LEU A 440 17.61 -2.06 6.29
C LEU A 440 18.27 -3.02 7.27
N ASP A 441 19.41 -2.61 7.84
CA ASP A 441 20.10 -3.37 8.86
C ASP A 441 19.36 -3.31 10.19
N LYS A 442 19.41 -4.42 10.92
CA LYS A 442 18.82 -4.50 12.26
C LYS A 442 19.56 -3.53 13.18
N VAL A 443 18.86 -2.51 13.66
CA VAL A 443 19.40 -1.58 14.64
C VAL A 443 19.46 -2.27 16.02
N THR A 444 20.65 -2.28 16.59
CA THR A 444 21.05 -2.83 17.88
C THR A 444 21.74 -1.73 18.69
N GLU A 445 21.99 -1.96 19.98
CA GLU A 445 22.71 -1.00 20.82
C GLU A 445 24.12 -0.68 20.28
N LYS A 446 24.73 -1.60 19.52
CA LYS A 446 26.10 -1.45 18.99
C LYS A 446 26.19 -0.53 17.78
N ASN A 447 25.16 -0.47 16.94
CA ASN A 447 25.13 0.36 15.73
C ASN A 447 24.15 1.54 15.82
N SER A 448 23.36 1.63 16.89
CA SER A 448 22.52 2.80 17.16
C SER A 448 23.37 4.04 17.44
N ARG A 449 22.90 5.21 16.97
CA ARG A 449 23.58 6.50 17.14
C ARG A 449 22.58 7.57 17.53
N GLY A 450 22.84 8.31 18.62
CA GLY A 450 21.99 9.42 19.04
C GLY A 450 20.53 9.01 19.22
N MET A 451 19.61 9.71 18.55
CA MET A 451 18.17 9.38 18.55
C MET A 451 17.78 8.21 17.64
N TYR A 452 18.66 7.78 16.74
CA TYR A 452 18.41 6.71 15.78
C TYR A 452 18.60 5.35 16.44
N LYS A 453 17.63 5.00 17.27
CA LYS A 453 17.54 3.73 18.00
C LYS A 453 16.34 2.93 17.50
N ARG A 454 16.30 1.66 17.89
CA ARG A 454 15.14 0.82 17.66
C ARG A 454 13.93 1.43 18.36
N ASN A 455 12.83 1.56 17.62
CA ASN A 455 11.55 1.99 18.15
C ASN A 455 10.51 0.87 18.08
N ILE A 456 9.37 1.08 18.73
CA ILE A 456 8.27 0.13 18.72
C ILE A 456 7.52 0.16 17.41
N TYR A 457 7.53 1.22 16.60
CA TYR A 457 6.65 1.41 15.44
C TYR A 457 7.09 0.66 14.18
N SER A 458 8.39 0.56 13.91
CA SER A 458 8.92 -0.14 12.74
C SER A 458 10.36 -0.57 13.01
N ASN A 459 10.79 -1.65 12.36
CA ASN A 459 12.18 -2.08 12.44
C ASN A 459 13.07 -1.29 11.47
N GLU A 460 12.50 -0.79 10.38
CA GLU A 460 13.22 -0.14 9.28
C GLU A 460 13.17 1.38 9.35
N LEU A 461 12.04 1.96 9.79
CA LEU A 461 11.86 3.41 9.86
C LEU A 461 12.41 3.96 11.17
N LEU A 462 13.40 4.85 11.08
CA LEU A 462 14.11 5.43 12.22
C LEU A 462 13.54 6.79 12.64
N LYS A 463 13.14 7.61 11.66
CA LYS A 463 12.60 8.97 11.89
C LYS A 463 11.69 9.39 10.74
N VAL A 464 10.67 10.17 11.07
CA VAL A 464 9.87 10.93 10.12
C VAL A 464 10.04 12.42 10.42
N VAL A 465 10.30 13.21 9.40
CA VAL A 465 10.30 14.67 9.43
C VAL A 465 9.05 15.11 8.69
N TYR A 466 8.15 15.78 9.40
CA TYR A 466 6.91 16.33 8.84
C TYR A 466 7.17 17.78 8.43
N ILE A 467 7.02 18.08 7.14
CA ILE A 467 7.26 19.41 6.59
C ILE A 467 6.01 20.29 6.70
N ASP A 468 4.84 19.69 6.56
CA ASP A 468 3.54 20.31 6.82
C ASP A 468 3.14 20.09 8.28
N GLU A 469 2.97 21.18 9.02
CA GLU A 469 2.54 21.14 10.43
C GLU A 469 1.06 20.73 10.56
N ASP A 470 0.24 20.98 9.53
CA ASP A 470 -1.19 20.64 9.52
C ASP A 470 -1.45 19.17 9.20
N LEU A 471 -0.42 18.45 8.72
CA LEU A 471 -0.44 17.02 8.40
C LEU A 471 -1.49 16.66 7.33
N THR A 472 -1.79 17.59 6.42
CA THR A 472 -2.93 17.53 5.51
C THR A 472 -2.79 16.41 4.49
N TYR A 473 -1.57 16.17 4.03
CA TYR A 473 -1.26 15.30 2.88
C TYR A 473 -0.73 13.92 3.25
N LEU A 474 -0.78 13.54 4.53
CA LEU A 474 -0.33 12.22 4.99
C LEU A 474 -1.27 11.09 4.58
N LYS A 475 -2.56 11.38 4.35
CA LYS A 475 -3.55 10.38 3.96
C LYS A 475 -3.69 10.36 2.44
N ASP A 476 -3.71 9.16 1.88
CA ASP A 476 -4.16 8.89 0.52
C ASP A 476 -5.67 9.18 0.41
N LEU A 477 -5.97 10.28 -0.30
CA LEU A 477 -7.32 10.79 -0.50
C LEU A 477 -8.04 10.11 -1.67
N ASP A 478 -7.41 9.21 -2.44
CA ASP A 478 -8.11 8.49 -3.53
C ASP A 478 -9.24 7.58 -2.98
N ILE A 479 -9.24 7.32 -1.67
CA ILE A 479 -10.30 6.62 -0.95
C ILE A 479 -11.53 7.52 -0.67
N SER A 480 -11.37 8.85 -0.65
CA SER A 480 -12.48 9.82 -0.53
C SER A 480 -13.02 10.24 -1.90
N ALA A 481 -12.19 10.29 -2.95
CA ALA A 481 -12.55 10.76 -4.29
C ALA A 481 -13.47 9.83 -5.14
N ASN A 482 -14.11 8.83 -4.53
CA ASN A 482 -15.16 8.03 -5.18
C ASN A 482 -16.60 8.48 -4.83
N SER A 483 -16.76 9.65 -4.22
CA SER A 483 -18.06 10.27 -3.94
C SER A 483 -18.50 11.24 -5.05
N MET A 484 -19.50 10.81 -5.82
CA MET A 484 -20.67 11.63 -6.19
C MET A 484 -20.54 12.93 -7.02
N SER A 485 -19.46 13.20 -7.73
CA SER A 485 -19.49 14.23 -8.79
C SER A 485 -19.03 13.67 -10.14
N ASN A 486 -19.87 13.88 -11.16
CA ASN A 486 -19.57 13.70 -12.58
C ASN A 486 -18.80 14.92 -13.13
N GLU A 487 -18.22 15.73 -12.25
CA GLU A 487 -17.42 16.88 -12.61
C GLU A 487 -15.96 16.53 -12.37
N LYS A 488 -15.13 16.85 -13.35
CA LYS A 488 -13.67 16.89 -13.22
C LYS A 488 -13.30 17.87 -12.10
N GLN A 489 -13.37 17.44 -10.86
CA GLN A 489 -12.65 18.06 -9.77
C GLN A 489 -11.33 17.32 -9.66
N ASP A 490 -10.29 17.95 -10.19
CA ASP A 490 -8.89 17.59 -9.99
C ASP A 490 -8.58 17.82 -8.49
N THR A 491 -9.02 16.92 -7.62
CA THR A 491 -8.92 17.05 -6.15
C THR A 491 -7.76 16.27 -5.54
N SER A 492 -6.74 16.00 -6.34
CA SER A 492 -5.48 15.40 -5.90
C SER A 492 -4.38 16.42 -6.17
N TYR A 493 -3.77 16.96 -5.10
CA TYR A 493 -2.73 18.00 -5.13
C TYR A 493 -3.23 19.40 -5.53
N ASP A 494 -3.11 20.39 -4.63
CA ASP A 494 -3.17 21.81 -5.01
C ASP A 494 -1.98 22.25 -5.90
N GLY A 495 -1.05 21.32 -6.15
CA GLY A 495 0.16 21.48 -6.95
C GLY A 495 1.33 22.14 -6.21
N ARG A 496 1.14 22.62 -4.97
CA ARG A 496 2.11 23.42 -4.21
C ARG A 496 2.76 22.69 -3.03
N ASN A 497 2.24 21.53 -2.65
CA ASN A 497 2.76 20.72 -1.54
C ASN A 497 3.64 19.53 -1.99
N GLY A 498 4.52 19.08 -1.10
CA GLY A 498 5.41 17.94 -1.31
C GLY A 498 6.89 18.30 -1.41
N VAL A 499 7.72 17.41 -0.86
CA VAL A 499 9.19 17.52 -0.96
C VAL A 499 9.67 16.87 -2.24
N ARG A 500 10.36 17.65 -3.08
CA ARG A 500 10.78 17.25 -4.43
C ARG A 500 12.21 16.78 -4.51
N CYS A 501 13.09 17.28 -3.65
CA CYS A 501 14.47 16.86 -3.62
C CYS A 501 15.03 16.94 -2.19
N ILE A 502 16.04 16.12 -1.91
CA ILE A 502 16.81 16.13 -0.68
C ILE A 502 18.30 15.95 -0.97
N ARG A 503 19.13 16.47 -0.07
CA ARG A 503 20.58 16.34 -0.14
C ARG A 503 21.22 16.39 1.23
N LEU A 504 22.11 15.45 1.52
CA LEU A 504 22.97 15.53 2.69
C LEU A 504 24.21 16.36 2.36
N SER A 505 24.66 17.17 3.31
CA SER A 505 25.96 17.81 3.21
C SER A 505 27.05 16.74 3.18
N PRO A 506 28.20 17.00 2.53
CA PRO A 506 29.28 16.00 2.45
C PRO A 506 29.89 15.64 3.81
N ASP A 507 29.82 16.56 4.79
CA ASP A 507 30.20 16.29 6.18
C ASP A 507 29.11 15.52 6.97
N GLY A 508 27.96 15.26 6.34
CA GLY A 508 26.84 14.51 6.88
C GLY A 508 26.06 15.22 7.96
N LYS A 509 26.33 16.50 8.24
CA LYS A 509 25.75 17.27 9.36
C LYS A 509 24.42 17.92 9.01
N HIS A 510 24.22 18.34 7.77
CA HIS A 510 23.02 19.04 7.34
C HIS A 510 22.24 18.22 6.31
N LEU A 511 20.90 18.27 6.40
CA LEU A 511 19.98 17.77 5.40
C LEU A 511 19.25 18.96 4.77
N ALA A 512 19.54 19.23 3.50
CA ALA A 512 18.77 20.17 2.70
C ALA A 512 17.59 19.47 2.03
N SER A 513 16.43 20.11 2.01
CA SER A 513 15.25 19.67 1.27
C SER A 513 14.62 20.81 0.50
N GLY A 514 14.13 20.53 -0.71
CA GLY A 514 13.45 21.49 -1.58
C GLY A 514 12.01 21.06 -1.84
N ASP A 515 11.06 21.98 -1.73
CA ASP A 515 9.63 21.70 -1.90
C ASP A 515 9.05 22.27 -3.21
N ARG A 516 7.77 21.95 -3.46
CA ARG A 516 7.04 22.44 -4.63
C ARG A 516 6.73 23.94 -4.62
N ALA A 517 6.73 24.55 -3.44
CA ALA A 517 6.49 25.98 -3.27
C ALA A 517 7.76 26.83 -3.45
N GLY A 518 8.90 26.20 -3.76
CA GLY A 518 10.17 26.90 -3.99
C GLY A 518 10.98 27.16 -2.72
N ASN A 519 10.55 26.61 -1.58
CA ASN A 519 11.31 26.74 -0.34
C ASN A 519 12.37 25.65 -0.22
N ILE A 520 13.50 26.03 0.37
CA ILE A 520 14.54 25.13 0.83
C ILE A 520 14.51 25.10 2.36
N ARG A 521 14.64 23.93 2.96
CA ARG A 521 14.79 23.78 4.42
C ARG A 521 16.09 23.05 4.73
N ILE A 522 16.83 23.56 5.70
CA ILE A 522 18.04 22.92 6.23
C ILE A 522 17.70 22.35 7.60
N HIS A 523 17.98 21.07 7.80
CA HIS A 523 17.80 20.39 9.08
C HIS A 523 19.15 19.91 9.61
N ASP A 524 19.29 19.90 10.93
CA ASP A 524 20.38 19.20 11.60
C ASP A 524 20.16 17.69 11.46
N THR A 525 21.17 16.93 11.08
CA THR A 525 21.03 15.48 10.86
C THR A 525 21.11 14.66 12.14
N ASN A 526 21.55 15.23 13.26
CA ASN A 526 21.59 14.53 14.54
C ASN A 526 20.22 14.58 15.23
N THR A 527 19.51 15.71 15.13
CA THR A 527 18.18 15.92 15.73
C THR A 527 17.02 15.87 14.74
N MET A 528 17.28 16.11 13.45
CA MET A 528 16.29 16.38 12.41
C MET A 528 15.41 17.59 12.70
N GLU A 529 15.89 18.50 13.53
CA GLU A 529 15.25 19.80 13.76
C GLU A 529 15.61 20.77 12.63
N ARG A 530 14.65 21.62 12.25
CA ARG A 530 14.84 22.63 11.21
C ARG A 530 15.73 23.76 11.73
N LEU A 531 16.87 23.96 11.07
CA LEU A 531 17.80 25.06 11.32
C LEU A 531 17.41 26.31 10.53
N LEU A 532 17.04 26.14 9.26
CA LEU A 532 16.78 27.26 8.35
C LEU A 532 15.63 26.95 7.39
N LYS A 533 14.87 27.98 7.01
CA LYS A 533 13.96 27.98 5.84
C LYS A 533 14.37 29.13 4.93
N ILE A 534 14.63 28.83 3.67
CA ILE A 534 15.01 29.78 2.63
C ILE A 534 13.88 29.79 1.60
N GLU A 535 13.27 30.94 1.37
CA GLU A 535 12.29 31.14 0.29
C GLU A 535 13.07 31.44 -0.98
N ALA A 536 13.61 30.38 -1.59
CA ALA A 536 14.65 30.51 -2.60
C ALA A 536 14.09 30.76 -4.01
N HIS A 537 12.90 30.23 -4.33
CA HIS A 537 12.40 30.16 -5.69
C HIS A 537 10.89 30.47 -5.76
N ASP A 538 10.42 30.93 -6.92
CA ASP A 538 8.98 31.17 -7.17
C ASP A 538 8.25 29.91 -7.67
N ALA A 539 8.98 28.80 -7.83
CA ALA A 539 8.46 27.52 -8.30
C ALA A 539 9.23 26.34 -7.69
N GLU A 540 8.78 25.12 -7.99
CA GLU A 540 9.32 23.87 -7.43
C GLU A 540 10.86 23.78 -7.48
N VAL A 541 11.48 23.49 -6.33
CA VAL A 541 12.91 23.19 -6.25
C VAL A 541 13.14 21.76 -6.71
N LEU A 542 13.81 21.59 -7.85
CA LEU A 542 13.95 20.29 -8.51
C LEU A 542 15.27 19.60 -8.15
N CYS A 543 16.30 20.36 -7.82
CA CYS A 543 17.60 19.82 -7.48
C CYS A 543 18.31 20.67 -6.42
N LEU A 544 19.08 19.99 -5.58
CA LEU A 544 20.00 20.56 -4.60
C LEU A 544 21.34 19.83 -4.73
N GLU A 545 22.45 20.55 -4.72
CA GLU A 545 23.80 19.93 -4.73
C GLU A 545 24.75 20.73 -3.85
N TYR A 546 25.54 20.03 -3.04
CA TYR A 546 26.65 20.62 -2.28
C TYR A 546 27.96 20.50 -3.04
N SER A 547 28.86 21.47 -2.87
CA SER A 547 30.26 21.31 -3.29
C SER A 547 30.94 20.19 -2.49
N GLY A 548 31.89 19.48 -3.11
CA GLY A 548 32.60 18.37 -2.46
C GLY A 548 33.46 18.78 -1.26
N LEU A 549 33.97 17.79 -0.51
CA LEU A 549 34.86 18.02 0.64
C LEU A 549 36.25 18.56 0.23
N ASP A 550 36.63 18.38 -1.04
CA ASP A 550 37.97 18.70 -1.54
C ASP A 550 38.14 20.19 -1.90
N THR A 551 37.07 20.98 -1.82
CA THR A 551 37.11 22.42 -2.11
C THR A 551 37.18 23.23 -0.82
N ASN A 552 38.05 24.26 -0.79
CA ASN A 552 38.12 25.21 0.33
C ASN A 552 36.82 26.02 0.53
N VAL A 553 35.99 26.10 -0.51
CA VAL A 553 34.68 26.75 -0.47
C VAL A 553 33.61 25.67 -0.28
N LYS A 554 32.71 25.87 0.69
CA LYS A 554 31.52 25.04 0.87
C LYS A 554 30.30 25.76 0.33
N LEU A 555 29.82 25.33 -0.83
CA LEU A 555 28.65 25.91 -1.49
C LEU A 555 27.50 24.91 -1.50
N MET A 556 26.28 25.44 -1.54
CA MET A 556 25.09 24.70 -1.93
C MET A 556 24.46 25.41 -3.12
N THR A 557 24.01 24.65 -4.10
CA THR A 557 23.26 25.15 -5.24
C THR A 557 21.84 24.60 -5.21
N SER A 558 20.87 25.42 -5.60
CA SER A 558 19.50 25.01 -5.86
C SER A 558 19.12 25.33 -7.29
N ALA A 559 18.39 24.42 -7.93
CA ALA A 559 17.89 24.61 -9.28
C ALA A 559 16.38 24.36 -9.31
N SER A 560 15.66 25.23 -10.02
CA SER A 560 14.21 25.29 -9.93
C SER A 560 13.51 25.28 -11.28
N ARG A 561 12.21 25.00 -11.22
CA ARG A 561 11.28 25.11 -12.35
C ARG A 561 11.16 26.56 -12.85
N ASP A 562 11.46 27.55 -12.02
CA ASP A 562 11.51 28.99 -12.37
C ASP A 562 12.68 29.37 -13.29
N ARG A 563 13.53 28.39 -13.63
CA ARG A 563 14.69 28.49 -14.54
C ARG A 563 15.92 29.16 -13.93
N LEU A 564 15.90 29.41 -12.62
CA LEU A 564 17.02 30.01 -11.90
C LEU A 564 17.85 28.95 -11.17
N ILE A 565 19.15 29.22 -11.06
CA ILE A 565 20.05 28.54 -10.13
C ILE A 565 20.45 29.55 -9.07
N HIS A 566 20.28 29.20 -7.80
CA HIS A 566 20.78 30.00 -6.69
C HIS A 566 21.97 29.31 -6.02
N VAL A 567 22.99 30.11 -5.67
CA VAL A 567 24.22 29.66 -5.01
C VAL A 567 24.27 30.23 -3.60
N PHE A 568 24.53 29.39 -2.61
CA PHE A 568 24.57 29.73 -1.19
C PHE A 568 25.93 29.36 -0.57
N ASP A 569 26.45 30.20 0.33
CA ASP A 569 27.65 29.91 1.13
C ASP A 569 27.28 29.16 2.41
N VAL A 570 27.63 27.89 2.48
CA VAL A 570 27.29 27.01 3.61
C VAL A 570 28.04 27.41 4.89
N ASN A 571 29.21 28.03 4.78
CA ASN A 571 29.99 28.44 5.95
C ASN A 571 29.47 29.74 6.59
N ARG A 572 28.68 30.51 5.84
CA ARG A 572 28.04 31.75 6.28
C ARG A 572 26.53 31.53 6.39
N ASP A 573 26.13 30.46 7.07
CA ASP A 573 24.74 30.13 7.34
C ASP A 573 23.81 30.11 6.10
N TYR A 574 24.33 29.63 4.96
CA TYR A 574 23.64 29.61 3.67
C TYR A 574 23.29 31.00 3.13
N ASP A 575 24.17 31.99 3.36
CA ASP A 575 24.07 33.31 2.73
C ASP A 575 23.95 33.18 1.21
N PHE A 576 22.96 33.86 0.64
CA PHE A 576 22.76 33.92 -0.80
C PHE A 576 23.92 34.68 -1.47
N LEU A 577 24.57 34.05 -2.45
CA LEU A 577 25.71 34.62 -3.16
C LEU A 577 25.34 35.13 -4.55
N GLN A 578 24.62 34.32 -5.33
CA GLN A 578 24.42 34.58 -6.75
C GLN A 578 23.21 33.86 -7.33
N THR A 579 22.54 34.51 -8.29
CA THR A 579 21.61 33.88 -9.23
C THR A 579 22.30 33.67 -10.59
N LEU A 580 22.08 32.51 -11.20
CA LEU A 580 22.38 32.23 -12.60
C LEU A 580 21.04 32.07 -13.34
N ASP A 581 20.82 32.90 -14.36
CA ASP A 581 19.54 33.05 -15.07
C ASP A 581 19.63 32.76 -16.58
N ASP A 582 20.70 32.08 -17.02
CA ASP A 582 20.95 31.78 -18.44
C ASP A 582 19.99 30.72 -19.03
N HIS A 583 19.25 29.98 -18.21
CA HIS A 583 18.41 28.88 -18.66
C HIS A 583 17.06 29.35 -19.22
N SER A 584 16.75 28.93 -20.45
CA SER A 584 15.46 29.23 -21.10
C SER A 584 14.30 28.34 -20.63
N SER A 585 14.56 27.30 -19.84
CA SER A 585 13.58 26.29 -19.40
C SER A 585 13.92 25.71 -18.02
N SER A 586 12.98 24.96 -17.43
CA SER A 586 13.14 24.31 -16.12
C SER A 586 14.42 23.49 -16.03
N ILE A 587 15.08 23.55 -14.87
CA ILE A 587 16.34 22.85 -14.63
C ILE A 587 16.04 21.59 -13.82
N THR A 588 16.12 20.43 -14.46
CA THR A 588 15.63 19.15 -13.91
C THR A 588 16.75 18.23 -13.41
N ALA A 589 18.01 18.62 -13.55
CA ALA A 589 19.17 17.82 -13.19
C ALA A 589 20.24 18.70 -12.55
N LYS A 590 21.23 18.05 -11.93
CA LYS A 590 22.32 18.71 -11.20
C LYS A 590 23.03 19.75 -12.09
N PRO A 591 23.16 21.00 -11.62
CA PRO A 591 24.00 22.00 -12.28
C PRO A 591 25.49 21.69 -12.14
#